data_AF-A0A702P910-F1
#
_entry.id   AF-A0A702P910-F1
#
_cell.length_a   1.000
_cell.length_b   1.000
_cell.length_c   1.000
_cell.angle_alpha   90.00
_cell.angle_beta   90.00
_cell.angle_gamma   90.00
#
_symmetry.space_group_name_H-M   'P 1'
#
loop_
_entity.id
_entity.type
_entity.pdbx_description
1 polymer ?
#
loop_
_entity_poly.entity_id
_entity_poly.type
_entity_poly.pdbx_seq_one_letter_code
_entity_poly.pdbx_strand_id
1 'polypeptide(L)'
;MNVTSPKMLAQAVRNARKQRKLTQRETAERMDMKQSTVSEFGNHPEGTRLGTLFKMLAALDLKLQVVNRRRENKSSDSWDQEW
;
A
#
# COMPACT_ATOMS: atom_id res chain seq x y z
N MET A 1 -0.44 1.01 10.47
CA MET A 1 -0.35 -0.44 10.20
C MET A 1 1.03 -0.73 9.65
N ASN A 2 1.77 -1.69 10.21
CA ASN A 2 3.05 -2.12 9.64
C ASN A 2 2.77 -3.17 8.57
N VAL A 3 3.21 -2.92 7.34
CA VAL A 3 3.06 -3.87 6.23
C VAL A 3 4.38 -4.60 6.04
N THR A 4 4.40 -5.90 6.33
CA THR A 4 5.63 -6.73 6.29
C THR A 4 5.50 -7.97 5.41
N SER A 5 4.40 -8.11 4.66
CA SER A 5 4.21 -9.21 3.71
C SER A 5 3.40 -8.78 2.49
N PRO A 6 3.52 -9.48 1.34
CA PRO A 6 2.73 -9.20 0.15
C PRO A 6 1.21 -9.24 0.40
N LYS A 7 0.74 -10.21 1.20
CA LYS A 7 -0.67 -10.34 1.58
C LYS A 7 -1.18 -9.12 2.36
N MET A 8 -0.39 -8.62 3.31
CA MET A 8 -0.76 -7.43 4.07
C MET A 8 -0.81 -6.20 3.17
N LEU A 9 0.14 -6.07 2.24
CA LEU A 9 0.15 -4.97 1.27
C LEU A 9 -1.08 -5.03 0.36
N ALA A 10 -1.37 -6.18 -0.20
CA ALA A 10 -2.54 -6.39 -1.05
C ALA A 10 -3.85 -6.11 -0.33
N GLN A 11 -3.96 -6.53 0.94
CA GLN A 11 -5.11 -6.24 1.77
C GLN A 11 -5.26 -4.73 2.03
N ALA A 12 -4.16 -4.02 2.33
CA ALA A 12 -4.18 -2.58 2.54
C ALA A 12 -4.65 -1.83 1.28
N VAL A 13 -4.11 -2.20 0.11
CA VAL A 13 -4.52 -1.62 -1.18
C VAL A 13 -5.96 -1.97 -1.53
N ARG A 14 -6.42 -3.22 -1.27
CA ARG A 14 -7.81 -3.64 -1.46
C ARG A 14 -8.77 -2.85 -0.57
N ASN A 15 -8.39 -2.58 0.68
CA ASN A 15 -9.18 -1.76 1.59
C ASN A 15 -9.27 -0.32 1.10
N ALA A 16 -8.15 0.26 0.65
CA ALA A 16 -8.11 1.60 0.08
C ALA A 16 -8.99 1.75 -1.19
N ARG A 17 -9.04 0.71 -2.04
CA ARG A 17 -9.98 0.64 -3.18
C ARG A 17 -11.43 0.64 -2.71
N LYS A 18 -11.78 -0.20 -1.74
CA LYS A 18 -13.14 -0.28 -1.19
C LYS A 18 -13.60 1.03 -0.54
N GLN A 19 -12.70 1.71 0.19
CA GLN A 19 -12.98 3.02 0.79
C GLN A 19 -13.33 4.09 -0.25
N ARG A 20 -12.71 4.02 -1.43
CA ARG A 20 -13.02 4.86 -2.59
C ARG A 20 -14.25 4.40 -3.38
N LYS A 21 -14.94 3.36 -2.92
CA LYS A 21 -16.11 2.74 -3.57
C LYS A 21 -15.86 2.29 -5.02
N LEU A 22 -14.61 2.03 -5.37
CA LEU A 22 -14.25 1.55 -6.71
C LEU A 22 -14.38 0.03 -6.78
N THR A 23 -14.92 -0.48 -7.88
CA THR A 23 -14.90 -1.89 -8.26
C THR A 23 -13.53 -2.30 -8.78
N GLN A 24 -13.31 -3.62 -8.93
CA GLN A 24 -12.07 -4.12 -9.55
C GLN A 24 -11.98 -3.70 -11.02
N ARG A 25 -13.11 -3.67 -11.74
CA ARG A 25 -13.18 -3.25 -13.14
C ARG A 25 -12.78 -1.78 -13.30
N GLU A 26 -13.38 -0.88 -12.54
CA GLU A 26 -13.07 0.56 -12.61
C GLU A 26 -11.61 0.84 -12.24
N THR A 27 -11.04 0.09 -11.29
CA THR A 27 -9.61 0.22 -10.95
C THR A 27 -8.73 -0.24 -12.11
N ALA A 28 -9.11 -1.35 -12.77
CA ALA A 28 -8.37 -1.91 -13.89
C ALA A 28 -8.40 -0.99 -15.13
N GLU A 29 -9.54 -0.35 -15.39
CA GLU A 29 -9.70 0.65 -16.45
C GLU A 29 -8.77 1.85 -16.23
N ARG A 30 -8.68 2.35 -15.00
CA ARG A 30 -7.78 3.47 -14.64
C ARG A 30 -6.28 3.17 -14.83
N MET A 31 -5.90 1.89 -14.83
CA MET A 31 -4.51 1.45 -15.01
C MET A 31 -4.23 0.89 -16.41
N ASP A 32 -5.23 0.91 -17.30
CA ASP A 32 -5.21 0.26 -18.62
C ASP A 32 -4.79 -1.22 -18.55
N MET A 33 -5.47 -1.98 -17.66
CA MET A 33 -5.21 -3.41 -17.46
C MET A 33 -6.51 -4.20 -17.35
N LYS A 34 -6.40 -5.54 -17.37
CA LYS A 34 -7.53 -6.45 -17.20
C LYS A 34 -8.02 -6.45 -15.75
N GLN A 35 -9.34 -6.55 -15.54
CA GLN A 35 -9.92 -6.72 -14.19
C GLN A 35 -9.36 -7.95 -13.47
N SER A 36 -9.02 -9.02 -14.21
CA SER A 36 -8.37 -10.21 -13.66
C SER A 36 -7.03 -9.88 -12.99
N THR A 37 -6.29 -8.88 -13.46
CA THR A 37 -5.05 -8.41 -12.81
C THR A 37 -5.31 -7.83 -11.42
N VAL A 38 -6.40 -7.06 -11.26
CA VAL A 38 -6.79 -6.50 -9.95
C VAL A 38 -7.30 -7.60 -9.00
N SER A 39 -7.96 -8.62 -9.56
CA SER A 39 -8.39 -9.80 -8.80
C SER A 39 -7.19 -10.62 -8.33
N GLU A 40 -6.26 -10.93 -9.25
CA GLU A 40 -5.04 -11.70 -8.98
C GLU A 40 -4.19 -11.03 -7.90
N PHE A 41 -3.98 -9.72 -8.02
CA PHE A 41 -3.29 -8.96 -6.98
C PHE A 41 -3.95 -9.10 -5.60
N GLY A 42 -5.29 -9.11 -5.54
CA GLY A 42 -6.03 -9.20 -4.29
C GLY A 42 -6.07 -10.59 -3.65
N ASN A 43 -5.79 -11.65 -4.41
CA ASN A 43 -5.89 -13.05 -3.97
C ASN A 43 -4.52 -13.76 -3.91
N HIS A 44 -3.62 -13.45 -4.85
CA HIS A 44 -2.30 -14.07 -5.05
C HIS A 44 -1.21 -13.00 -5.27
N PRO A 45 -0.93 -12.14 -4.27
CA PRO A 45 0.00 -11.03 -4.42
C PRO A 45 1.47 -11.44 -4.58
N GLU A 46 1.85 -12.68 -4.27
CA GLU A 46 3.23 -13.17 -4.30
C GLU A 46 3.85 -13.12 -5.70
N GLY A 47 3.04 -13.35 -6.75
CA GLY A 47 3.48 -13.29 -8.15
C GLY A 47 3.31 -11.90 -8.80
N THR A 48 2.82 -10.91 -8.06
CA THR A 48 2.52 -9.59 -8.65
C THR A 48 3.82 -8.83 -8.94
N ARG A 49 3.98 -8.39 -10.19
CA ARG A 49 5.04 -7.49 -10.59
C ARG A 49 4.93 -6.14 -9.88
N LEU A 50 6.04 -5.58 -9.43
CA LEU A 50 6.09 -4.24 -8.81
C LEU A 50 5.46 -3.15 -9.69
N GLY A 51 5.63 -3.23 -11.02
CA GLY A 51 4.99 -2.29 -11.94
C GLY A 51 3.45 -2.27 -11.82
N THR A 52 2.83 -3.45 -11.63
CA THR A 52 1.38 -3.55 -11.41
C THR A 52 0.97 -2.93 -10.08
N LEU A 53 1.77 -3.15 -9.02
CA LEU A 53 1.55 -2.51 -7.73
C LEU A 53 1.56 -0.99 -7.87
N PHE A 54 2.58 -0.40 -8.50
CA PHE A 54 2.67 1.05 -8.64
C PHE A 54 1.57 1.64 -9.52
N LYS A 55 1.17 0.94 -10.59
CA LYS A 55 -0.01 1.33 -11.37
C LYS A 55 -1.29 1.34 -10.51
N MET A 56 -1.48 0.34 -9.65
CA MET A 56 -2.63 0.28 -8.77
C MET A 56 -2.58 1.37 -7.69
N LEU A 57 -1.42 1.66 -7.12
CA LEU A 57 -1.23 2.78 -6.20
C LEU A 57 -1.56 4.11 -6.86
N ALA A 58 -1.09 4.34 -8.08
CA ALA A 58 -1.41 5.56 -8.85
C ALA A 58 -2.91 5.67 -9.16
N ALA A 59 -3.56 4.59 -9.63
CA ALA A 59 -4.99 4.56 -9.93
C ALA A 59 -5.88 4.83 -8.69
N LEU A 60 -5.34 4.53 -7.50
CA LEU A 60 -5.98 4.75 -6.21
C LEU A 60 -5.47 6.00 -5.50
N ASP A 61 -4.63 6.83 -6.11
CA ASP A 61 -4.04 8.01 -5.47
C ASP A 61 -3.39 7.68 -4.10
N LEU A 62 -2.45 6.74 -4.12
CA LEU A 62 -1.70 6.25 -2.97
C LEU A 62 -0.19 6.38 -3.23
N LYS A 63 0.56 6.65 -2.16
CA LYS A 63 2.03 6.60 -2.16
C LYS A 63 2.53 5.43 -1.31
N LEU A 64 3.63 4.81 -1.75
CA LEU A 64 4.37 3.82 -0.96
C LEU A 64 5.50 4.52 -0.20
N GLN A 65 5.60 4.28 1.10
CA GLN A 65 6.71 4.75 1.91
C GLN A 65 7.38 3.55 2.58
N VAL A 66 8.69 3.44 2.42
CA VAL A 66 9.52 2.46 3.13
C VAL A 66 10.09 3.14 4.36
N VAL A 67 9.89 2.53 5.53
CA VAL A 67 10.31 3.07 6.83
C VAL A 67 11.03 1.99 7.63
N ASN A 68 11.90 2.40 8.55
CA ASN A 68 12.55 1.49 9.48
C ASN A 68 11.51 0.73 10.32
N ARG A 69 11.64 -0.60 10.39
CA ARG A 69 10.70 -1.48 11.12
C ARG A 69 10.74 -1.22 12.63
N ARG A 70 11.93 -0.98 13.16
CA ARG A 70 12.10 -0.46 14.51
C ARG A 70 12.02 1.05 14.35
N ARG A 71 11.11 1.70 15.08
CA ARG A 71 11.19 3.15 15.21
C ARG A 71 12.62 3.45 15.65
N GLU A 72 13.24 4.48 15.07
CA GLU A 72 14.23 5.21 15.86
C GLU A 72 13.52 5.49 17.18
N ASN A 73 14.02 4.90 18.26
CA ASN A 73 13.76 5.47 19.57
C ASN A 73 14.26 6.90 19.41
N LYS A 74 13.35 7.84 19.17
CA LYS A 74 13.64 9.21 19.53
C LYS A 74 13.95 9.10 21.01
N SER A 75 15.23 9.07 21.36
CA SER A 75 15.62 9.51 22.68
C SER A 75 14.96 10.86 22.80
N SER A 76 13.97 10.95 23.68
CA SER A 76 13.53 12.21 24.21
C SER A 76 14.71 12.73 25.03
N ASP A 77 15.78 13.15 24.35
CA ASP A 77 16.76 14.07 24.89
C ASP A 77 16.13 15.47 24.81
N SER A 78 14.97 15.62 25.47
CA SER A 78 14.52 16.90 25.97
C SER A 78 15.38 17.14 27.19
N TRP A 79 16.60 17.64 26.95
CA TRP A 79 17.38 18.28 28.00
C TRP A 79 16.74 19.63 28.23
N ASP A 80 15.67 19.65 29.03
CA ASP A 80 15.18 20.87 29.65
C ASP A 80 16.21 21.26 30.72
N GLN A 81 17.20 22.06 30.31
CA GLN A 81 18.04 22.78 31.26
C GLN A 81 17.18 23.84 31.95
N GLU A 82 16.80 23.56 33.18
CA GLU A 82 16.37 24.57 34.14
C GLU A 82 17.04 24.30 35.50
N TRP A 83 18.00 25.18 35.81
CA TRP A 83 18.64 25.52 37.09
C TRP A 83 19.66 24.55 37.69
#